data_AF-A0A924HTN5-F1
#
_entry.id   AF-A0A924HTN5-F1
#
_cell.length_a   1.000
_cell.length_b   1.000
_cell.length_c   1.000
_cell.angle_alpha   90.00
_cell.angle_beta   90.00
_cell.angle_gamma   90.00
#
_symmetry.space_group_name_H-M   'P 1'
#
loop_
_entity.id
_entity.type
_entity.pdbx_description
1 polymer ?
#
loop_
_entity_poly.entity_id
_entity_poly.type
_entity_poly.pdbx_seq_one_letter_code
_entity_poly.pdbx_strand_id
1 'polypeptide(L)'
;MSTIKMYIGNLFITARFYLLVGICIVLFIVSFFYTPLFFIPQIIWYIIVLLVLVDYFFLFIMGKKPQVKRMMADRFSNSDENKVTLQINNTMPFELYLEIIDELPVQFQKRDWILYQHFKAREQKNIVYHVRPAERGEYYFGNIIVYVKSMLGLLMRRHDIEAAVMVPVYPSFMQLRKYELLSKTTIQAEHGNKRMRKIGHSMEFEQIKEYVRGDDIRTINWKATARKSSLMVNNFTDEKSQQVYCMIDKGRLMKMPFGNLSLLDYAINSTLVLSNVCLQKQDKVGLITFANKMGTLLAADRKPVQRANILQLLYNQETDFLESDYEMLYLQVRSRIKQRSLLILFANFESLSGLKRQLNYLRSIAKHHLLMVIFFENTELKERSSATAANLEEVYIKTIAEKFAFEKRLIVKELSKHGILSILTSPENLTVNTINKYLELKARQAI
;
A
#
# COMPACT_ATOMS: atom_id res chain seq x y z
N MET A 1 -11.88 32.78 25.58
CA MET A 1 -12.98 32.14 24.81
C MET A 1 -14.27 32.47 25.57
N SER A 2 -15.20 33.25 24.99
CA SER A 2 -16.34 33.77 25.76
C SER A 2 -17.19 32.63 26.35
N THR A 3 -17.64 32.79 27.59
CA THR A 3 -18.51 31.83 28.31
C THR A 3 -19.74 31.42 27.48
N ILE A 4 -20.27 32.35 26.69
CA ILE A 4 -21.36 32.12 25.73
C ILE A 4 -21.03 31.02 24.72
N LYS A 5 -19.81 31.00 24.16
CA LYS A 5 -19.39 29.98 23.19
C LYS A 5 -19.26 28.59 23.84
N MET A 6 -18.92 28.54 25.12
CA MET A 6 -18.77 27.29 25.88
C MET A 6 -20.11 26.63 26.22
N TYR A 7 -21.16 27.43 26.46
CA TYR A 7 -22.46 26.94 26.95
C TYR A 7 -23.59 26.97 25.91
N ILE A 8 -23.46 27.75 24.83
CA ILE A 8 -24.49 27.89 23.78
C ILE A 8 -23.95 27.43 22.42
N GLY A 9 -22.69 27.76 22.09
CA GLY A 9 -22.11 27.45 20.77
C GLY A 9 -21.97 25.95 20.45
N ASN A 10 -22.00 25.10 21.47
CA ASN A 10 -21.86 23.64 21.35
C ASN A 10 -23.17 22.89 21.65
N LEU A 11 -24.29 23.60 21.75
CA LEU A 11 -25.60 23.01 21.99
C LEU A 11 -26.29 22.71 20.65
N PHE A 12 -26.75 21.47 20.50
CA PHE A 12 -27.51 20.99 19.36
C PHE A 12 -28.84 20.41 19.84
N ILE A 13 -29.88 20.59 19.04
CA ILE A 13 -31.24 20.14 19.34
C ILE A 13 -31.50 18.86 18.53
N THR A 14 -32.07 17.83 19.16
CA THR A 14 -32.30 16.54 18.49
C THR A 14 -33.68 16.48 17.84
N ALA A 15 -33.88 15.49 16.96
CA ALA A 15 -35.19 15.22 16.36
C ALA A 15 -36.30 14.92 17.39
N ARG A 16 -35.95 14.36 18.56
CA ARG A 16 -36.92 14.09 19.64
C ARG A 16 -37.53 15.37 20.20
N PHE A 17 -36.73 16.42 20.37
CA PHE A 17 -37.23 17.71 20.80
C PHE A 17 -38.23 18.28 19.77
N TYR A 18 -37.87 18.29 18.48
CA TYR A 18 -38.75 18.79 17.42
C TYR A 18 -40.05 17.99 17.34
N LEU A 19 -40.00 16.68 17.55
CA LEU A 19 -41.19 15.81 17.57
C LEU A 19 -42.09 16.16 18.76
N LEU A 20 -41.55 16.27 19.99
CA LEU A 20 -42.34 16.62 21.18
C LEU A 20 -42.99 18.01 21.05
N VAL A 21 -42.22 18.99 20.57
CA VAL A 21 -42.73 20.34 20.32
C VAL A 21 -43.77 20.31 19.20
N GLY A 22 -43.54 19.57 18.12
CA GLY A 22 -44.50 19.39 17.03
C GLY A 22 -45.82 18.78 17.48
N ILE A 23 -45.79 17.72 18.30
CA ILE A 23 -46.98 17.13 18.91
C ILE A 23 -47.69 18.16 19.79
N CYS A 24 -46.95 18.90 20.61
CA CYS A 24 -47.52 19.94 21.48
C CYS A 24 -48.22 21.03 20.66
N ILE A 25 -47.61 21.48 19.55
CA ILE A 25 -48.21 22.44 18.62
C ILE A 25 -49.50 21.90 18.00
N VAL A 26 -49.50 20.64 17.52
CA VAL A 26 -50.71 20.02 16.97
C VAL A 26 -51.82 19.93 18.03
N LEU A 27 -51.49 19.60 19.27
CA LEU A 27 -52.46 19.59 20.38
C LEU A 27 -53.01 20.98 20.67
N PHE A 28 -52.19 22.03 20.60
CA PHE A 28 -52.67 23.42 20.70
C PHE A 28 -53.66 23.75 19.57
N ILE A 29 -53.37 23.37 18.32
CA ILE A 29 -54.26 23.59 17.18
C ILE A 29 -55.59 22.84 17.37
N VAL A 30 -55.55 21.58 17.81
CA VAL A 30 -56.77 20.79 18.08
C VAL A 30 -57.58 21.40 19.22
N SER A 31 -56.92 21.89 20.27
CA SER A 31 -57.59 22.51 21.41
C SER A 31 -58.31 23.81 21.06
N PHE A 32 -57.94 24.48 19.97
CA PHE A 32 -58.67 25.64 19.45
C PHE A 32 -60.11 25.28 19.04
N PHE A 33 -60.32 24.07 18.51
CA PHE A 33 -61.66 23.59 18.14
C PHE A 33 -62.46 23.03 19.32
N TYR A 34 -61.81 22.74 20.46
CA TYR A 34 -62.45 22.14 21.63
C TYR A 34 -61.92 22.79 22.93
N THR A 35 -62.61 23.84 23.38
CA THR A 35 -62.19 24.72 24.49
C THR A 35 -61.79 24.01 25.80
N PRO A 36 -62.46 22.92 26.26
CA PRO A 36 -62.06 22.20 27.46
C PRO A 36 -60.68 21.53 27.37
N LEU A 37 -60.19 21.26 26.15
CA LEU A 37 -58.91 20.58 25.92
C LEU A 37 -57.71 21.52 26.07
N PHE A 38 -57.90 22.83 26.21
CA PHE A 38 -56.84 23.83 26.17
C PHE A 38 -55.81 23.71 27.32
N PHE A 39 -56.21 23.19 28.48
CA PHE A 39 -55.32 23.00 29.62
C PHE A 39 -54.28 21.89 29.40
N ILE A 40 -54.61 20.87 28.59
CA ILE A 40 -53.74 19.71 28.34
C ILE A 40 -52.43 20.10 27.62
N PRO A 41 -52.43 20.81 26.48
CA PRO A 41 -51.20 21.21 25.81
C PRO A 41 -50.37 22.21 26.63
N GLN A 42 -50.99 23.03 27.49
CA GLN A 42 -50.25 23.90 28.42
C GLN A 42 -49.43 23.09 29.44
N ILE A 43 -50.03 22.08 30.05
CA ILE A 43 -49.32 21.19 30.99
C ILE A 43 -48.17 20.47 30.28
N ILE A 44 -48.44 19.93 29.07
CA ILE A 44 -47.42 19.25 28.26
C ILE A 44 -46.27 20.21 27.91
N TRP A 45 -46.56 21.46 27.57
CA TRP A 45 -45.54 22.47 27.30
C TRP A 45 -44.62 22.70 28.51
N TYR A 46 -45.18 22.92 29.70
CA TYR A 46 -44.37 23.09 30.91
C TYR A 46 -43.53 21.85 31.24
N ILE A 47 -44.06 20.64 30.99
CA ILE A 47 -43.30 19.39 31.14
C ILE A 47 -42.14 19.35 30.14
N ILE A 48 -42.36 19.69 28.86
CA ILE A 48 -41.29 19.72 27.85
C ILE A 48 -40.19 20.72 28.27
N VAL A 49 -40.57 21.92 28.70
CA VAL A 49 -39.61 22.93 29.18
C VAL A 49 -38.81 22.40 30.37
N LEU A 50 -39.47 21.77 31.34
CA LEU A 50 -38.80 21.16 32.49
C LEU A 50 -37.82 20.07 32.06
N LEU A 51 -38.22 19.17 31.16
CA LEU A 51 -37.35 18.10 30.65
C LEU A 51 -36.13 18.65 29.90
N VAL A 52 -36.30 19.73 29.13
CA VAL A 52 -35.19 20.40 28.43
C VAL A 52 -34.21 21.03 29.41
N LEU A 53 -34.70 21.68 30.47
CA LEU A 53 -33.86 22.26 31.52
C LEU A 53 -33.09 21.17 32.29
N VAL A 54 -33.75 20.05 32.59
CA VAL A 54 -33.12 18.88 33.22
C VAL A 54 -32.04 18.29 32.30
N ASP A 55 -32.33 18.11 31.02
CA ASP A 55 -31.36 17.61 30.03
C ASP A 55 -30.15 18.55 29.91
N TYR A 56 -30.40 19.87 29.87
CA TYR A 56 -29.35 20.89 29.84
C TYR A 56 -28.47 20.82 31.09
N PHE A 57 -29.08 20.69 32.27
CA PHE A 57 -28.36 20.57 33.55
C PHE A 57 -27.43 19.34 33.55
N PHE A 58 -27.92 18.18 33.10
CA PHE A 58 -27.10 16.97 32.98
C PHE A 58 -25.92 17.14 32.01
N LEU A 59 -26.16 17.73 30.83
CA LEU A 59 -25.13 17.84 29.80
C LEU A 59 -24.10 18.95 30.04
N PHE A 60 -24.49 20.10 30.60
CA PHE A 60 -23.62 21.28 30.70
C PHE A 60 -23.08 21.56 32.10
N ILE A 61 -23.84 21.24 33.16
CA ILE A 61 -23.46 21.55 34.54
C ILE A 61 -22.83 20.32 35.20
N MET A 62 -23.53 19.17 35.14
CA MET A 62 -23.00 17.91 35.68
C MET A 62 -21.99 17.26 34.72
N GLY A 63 -22.13 17.56 33.42
CA GLY A 63 -21.38 16.93 32.35
C GLY A 63 -19.93 17.41 32.21
N LYS A 64 -18.96 16.53 32.50
CA LYS A 64 -17.54 16.68 32.14
C LYS A 64 -17.26 16.30 30.67
N LYS A 65 -16.08 16.63 30.15
CA LYS A 65 -15.69 16.19 28.80
C LYS A 65 -15.42 14.67 28.81
N PRO A 66 -15.99 13.86 27.90
CA PRO A 66 -15.63 12.45 27.77
C PRO A 66 -14.16 12.33 27.35
N GLN A 67 -13.45 11.33 27.88
CA GLN A 67 -12.06 11.08 27.48
C GLN A 67 -12.05 10.14 26.29
N VAL A 68 -11.52 10.61 25.17
CA VAL A 68 -11.32 9.79 23.96
C VAL A 68 -9.87 9.86 23.54
N LYS A 69 -9.31 8.70 23.22
CA LYS A 69 -7.96 8.57 22.67
C LYS A 69 -7.98 7.73 21.40
N ARG A 70 -7.33 8.23 20.36
CA ARG A 70 -7.05 7.47 19.14
C ARG A 70 -5.77 6.66 19.34
N MET A 71 -5.85 5.36 19.18
CA MET A 71 -4.72 4.44 19.21
C MET A 71 -4.58 3.75 17.86
N MET A 72 -3.40 3.83 17.26
CA MET A 72 -3.09 3.22 15.98
C MET A 72 -1.59 2.95 15.87
N ALA A 73 -1.18 2.25 14.81
CA ALA A 73 0.23 2.03 14.53
C ALA A 73 0.92 3.32 14.06
N ASP A 74 2.23 3.44 14.32
CA ASP A 74 3.04 4.59 13.90
C ASP A 74 3.15 4.73 12.37
N ARG A 75 2.80 3.67 11.63
CA ARG A 75 2.88 3.58 10.17
C ARG A 75 1.74 2.72 9.65
N PHE A 76 1.16 3.13 8.53
CA PHE A 76 0.13 2.34 7.84
C PHE A 76 0.70 1.61 6.64
N SER A 77 0.09 0.48 6.30
CA SER A 77 0.43 -0.35 5.14
C SER A 77 -0.50 0.03 3.98
N ASN A 78 0.07 0.49 2.86
CA ASN A 78 -0.71 0.79 1.66
C ASN A 78 -1.43 -0.47 1.17
N SER A 79 -2.62 -0.31 0.60
CA SER A 79 -3.48 -1.38 0.06
C SER A 79 -4.01 -2.42 1.06
N ASP A 80 -3.65 -2.34 2.34
CA ASP A 80 -4.09 -3.28 3.38
C ASP A 80 -5.02 -2.60 4.40
N GLU A 81 -5.79 -3.41 5.14
CA GLU A 81 -6.63 -2.92 6.24
C GLU A 81 -5.78 -2.56 7.45
N ASN A 82 -5.78 -1.28 7.83
CA ASN A 82 -5.08 -0.77 9.00
C ASN A 82 -6.07 -0.55 10.14
N LYS A 83 -5.73 -1.06 11.32
CA LYS A 83 -6.57 -1.00 12.51
C LYS A 83 -6.41 0.36 13.20
N VAL A 84 -7.53 1.04 13.45
CA VAL A 84 -7.60 2.21 14.34
C VAL A 84 -8.55 1.90 15.49
N THR A 85 -8.12 2.20 16.72
CA THR A 85 -8.88 1.94 17.94
C THR A 85 -9.18 3.25 18.65
N LEU A 86 -10.46 3.51 18.91
CA LEU A 86 -10.91 4.61 19.75
C LEU A 86 -11.17 4.07 21.16
N GLN A 87 -10.32 4.48 22.10
CA GLN A 87 -10.52 4.21 23.51
C GLN A 87 -11.37 5.34 24.09
N ILE A 88 -12.59 5.02 24.50
CA ILE A 88 -13.56 6.00 25.00
C ILE A 88 -13.92 5.64 26.44
N ASN A 89 -13.82 6.62 27.31
CA ASN A 89 -14.17 6.50 28.72
C ASN A 89 -15.28 7.49 29.06
N ASN A 90 -16.43 6.96 29.48
CA ASN A 90 -17.50 7.75 30.06
C ASN A 90 -17.10 8.16 31.48
N THR A 91 -16.80 9.43 31.71
CA THR A 91 -16.44 9.93 33.05
C THR A 91 -17.66 10.29 33.91
N MET A 92 -18.88 10.18 33.35
CA MET A 92 -20.11 10.57 34.02
C MET A 92 -20.68 9.48 34.93
N PRO A 93 -21.46 9.88 35.96
CA PRO A 93 -22.19 8.94 36.80
C PRO A 93 -23.51 8.45 36.18
N PHE A 94 -23.81 8.77 34.92
CA PHE A 94 -25.03 8.37 34.22
C PHE A 94 -24.74 7.85 32.81
N GLU A 95 -25.73 7.23 32.19
CA GLU A 95 -25.62 6.65 30.85
C GLU A 95 -25.61 7.72 29.76
N LEU A 96 -24.81 7.49 28.72
CA LEU A 96 -24.64 8.41 27.60
C LEU A 96 -24.86 7.71 26.27
N TYR A 97 -25.43 8.44 25.32
CA TYR A 97 -25.41 8.09 23.91
C TYR A 97 -24.46 9.03 23.19
N LEU A 98 -23.43 8.46 22.58
CA LEU A 98 -22.38 9.20 21.89
C LEU A 98 -22.51 9.01 20.38
N GLU A 99 -22.46 10.11 19.64
CA GLU A 99 -22.18 10.12 18.20
C GLU A 99 -20.74 10.59 18.02
N ILE A 100 -19.89 9.72 17.50
CA ILE A 100 -18.46 9.95 17.39
C ILE A 100 -18.12 10.09 15.92
N ILE A 101 -17.49 11.21 15.59
CA ILE A 101 -16.97 11.51 14.26
C ILE A 101 -15.47 11.64 14.40
N ASP A 102 -14.75 10.76 13.73
CA ASP A 102 -13.31 10.84 13.58
C ASP A 102 -13.03 11.56 12.26
N GLU A 103 -12.36 12.71 12.31
CA GLU A 103 -11.96 13.46 11.11
C GLU A 103 -10.89 12.68 10.34
N LEU A 104 -11.35 11.82 9.43
CA LEU A 104 -10.49 11.00 8.60
C LEU A 104 -9.74 11.86 7.56
N PRO A 105 -8.49 11.49 7.23
CA PRO A 105 -7.74 12.11 6.15
C PRO A 105 -8.51 12.17 4.82
N VAL A 106 -8.30 13.27 4.07
CA VAL A 106 -9.04 13.59 2.83
C VAL A 106 -8.90 12.50 1.77
N GLN A 107 -7.75 11.82 1.75
CA GLN A 107 -7.42 10.74 0.83
C GLN A 107 -8.35 9.52 0.97
N PHE A 108 -8.99 9.32 2.12
CA PHE A 108 -9.95 8.23 2.29
C PHE A 108 -11.31 8.54 1.62
N GLN A 109 -11.59 9.81 1.31
CA GLN A 109 -12.86 10.28 0.74
C GLN A 109 -14.13 9.85 1.50
N LYS A 110 -13.99 9.41 2.77
CA LYS A 110 -15.09 9.01 3.64
C LYS A 110 -15.55 10.22 4.47
N ARG A 111 -16.67 10.83 4.10
CA ARG A 111 -17.24 12.01 4.78
C ARG A 111 -18.40 11.68 5.73
N ASP A 112 -19.09 10.57 5.49
CA ASP A 112 -20.30 10.19 6.24
C ASP A 112 -20.02 9.19 7.37
N TRP A 113 -18.79 9.20 7.90
CA TRP A 113 -18.39 8.24 8.92
C TRP A 113 -18.81 8.73 10.31
N ILE A 114 -19.84 8.10 10.87
CA ILE A 114 -20.38 8.40 12.21
C ILE A 114 -20.56 7.09 12.96
N LEU A 115 -20.08 7.03 14.20
CA LEU A 115 -20.28 5.90 15.10
C LEU A 115 -21.25 6.25 16.21
N TYR A 116 -22.28 5.43 16.37
CA TYR A 116 -23.25 5.54 17.46
C TYR A 116 -22.93 4.50 18.54
N GLN A 117 -22.75 4.97 19.77
CA GLN A 117 -22.40 4.10 20.88
C GLN A 117 -23.12 4.49 22.16
N HIS A 118 -23.55 3.48 22.91
CA HIS A 118 -24.16 3.65 24.22
C HIS A 118 -23.17 3.25 25.31
N PHE A 119 -23.04 4.07 26.35
CA PHE A 119 -22.14 3.86 27.48
C PHE A 119 -22.91 3.91 28.79
N LYS A 120 -22.69 2.91 29.64
CA LYS A 120 -23.13 2.94 31.03
C LYS A 120 -22.31 3.96 31.83
N ALA A 121 -22.81 4.30 33.02
CA ALA A 121 -22.08 5.15 33.96
C ALA A 121 -20.67 4.61 34.21
N ARG A 122 -19.64 5.46 34.07
CA ARG A 122 -18.23 5.11 34.30
C ARG A 122 -17.68 3.96 33.44
N GLU A 123 -18.33 3.64 32.32
CA GLU A 123 -17.91 2.56 31.43
C GLU A 123 -16.82 3.02 30.45
N GLN A 124 -15.87 2.12 30.17
CA GLN A 124 -14.87 2.29 29.14
C GLN A 124 -15.08 1.26 28.02
N LYS A 125 -15.02 1.70 26.76
CA LYS A 125 -15.07 0.81 25.59
C LYS A 125 -13.96 1.14 24.60
N ASN A 126 -13.48 0.09 23.94
CA ASN A 126 -12.56 0.20 22.81
C ASN A 126 -13.33 -0.13 21.53
N ILE A 127 -13.45 0.86 20.65
CA ILE A 127 -14.14 0.69 19.37
C ILE A 127 -13.06 0.58 18.30
N VAL A 128 -13.15 -0.48 17.49
CA VAL A 128 -12.18 -0.73 16.43
C VAL A 128 -12.86 -0.45 15.10
N TYR A 129 -12.17 0.29 14.23
CA TYR A 129 -12.54 0.40 12.83
C TYR A 129 -11.29 0.25 11.96
N HIS A 130 -11.53 -0.02 10.68
CA HIS A 130 -10.47 -0.28 9.71
C HIS A 130 -10.48 0.77 8.61
N VAL A 131 -9.27 1.18 8.21
CA VAL A 131 -9.04 2.09 7.10
C VAL A 131 -8.04 1.46 6.13
N ARG A 132 -8.31 1.62 4.84
CA ARG A 132 -7.50 1.07 3.76
C ARG A 132 -6.96 2.21 2.89
N PRO A 133 -5.70 2.61 3.06
CA PRO A 133 -5.06 3.61 2.22
C PRO A 133 -4.94 3.08 0.78
N ALA A 134 -5.28 3.95 -0.17
CA ALA A 134 -5.16 3.72 -1.60
C ALA A 134 -3.88 4.39 -2.17
N GLU A 135 -3.33 5.36 -1.47
CA GLU A 135 -2.15 6.10 -1.91
C GLU A 135 -1.10 6.07 -0.79
N ARG A 136 0.19 6.12 -1.17
CA ARG A 136 1.28 6.30 -0.21
C ARG A 136 1.43 7.78 0.14
N GLY A 137 2.11 8.03 1.26
CA GLY A 137 2.44 9.39 1.71
C GLY A 137 1.91 9.67 3.10
N GLU A 138 1.69 10.95 3.39
CA GLU A 138 1.33 11.43 4.72
C GLU A 138 -0.18 11.58 4.88
N TYR A 139 -0.73 10.94 5.90
CA TYR A 139 -2.15 10.98 6.22
C TYR A 139 -2.36 11.79 7.50
N TYR A 140 -3.07 12.90 7.37
CA TYR A 140 -3.35 13.82 8.47
C TYR A 140 -4.72 13.53 9.05
N PHE A 141 -4.75 12.85 10.19
CA PHE A 141 -5.99 12.71 10.96
C PHE A 141 -6.28 14.00 11.69
N GLY A 142 -7.53 14.42 11.66
CA GLY A 142 -8.02 15.57 12.40
C GLY A 142 -8.40 15.22 13.84
N ASN A 143 -9.24 16.08 14.40
CA ASN A 143 -9.76 15.93 15.76
C ASN A 143 -10.88 14.87 15.81
N ILE A 144 -11.20 14.43 17.02
CA ILE A 144 -12.38 13.59 17.25
C ILE A 144 -13.49 14.49 17.76
N ILE A 145 -14.58 14.55 17.03
CA ILE A 145 -15.78 15.28 17.42
C ILE A 145 -16.73 14.29 18.07
N VAL A 146 -17.12 14.56 19.32
CA VAL A 146 -18.06 13.73 20.05
C VAL A 146 -19.31 14.55 20.37
N TYR A 147 -20.45 14.06 19.92
CA TYR A 147 -21.73 14.57 20.33
C TYR A 147 -22.30 13.68 21.44
N VAL A 148 -22.57 14.30 22.59
CA VAL A 148 -23.04 13.62 23.80
C VAL A 148 -24.53 13.90 23.96
N LYS A 149 -25.33 12.84 24.10
CA LYS A 149 -26.75 12.89 24.47
C LYS A 149 -26.95 12.20 25.82
N SER A 150 -27.84 12.76 26.64
CA SER A 150 -28.29 12.12 27.88
C SER A 150 -29.35 11.04 27.59
N MET A 151 -29.90 10.41 28.63
CA MET A 151 -31.04 9.50 28.52
C MET A 151 -32.28 10.15 27.89
N LEU A 152 -32.55 11.42 28.21
CA LEU A 152 -33.69 12.17 27.65
C LEU A 152 -33.49 12.38 26.15
N GLY A 153 -32.26 12.72 25.75
CA GLY A 153 -31.84 12.85 24.37
C GLY A 153 -32.62 13.95 23.62
N LEU A 154 -33.05 15.00 24.31
CA LEU A 154 -33.68 16.19 23.74
C LEU A 154 -32.62 17.17 23.24
N LEU A 155 -31.51 17.26 23.97
CA LEU A 155 -30.37 18.08 23.67
C LEU A 155 -29.13 17.21 23.40
N MET A 156 -28.18 17.82 22.72
CA MET A 156 -26.91 17.21 22.36
C MET A 156 -25.79 18.24 22.55
N ARG A 157 -24.69 17.81 23.17
CA ARG A 157 -23.54 18.67 23.41
C ARG A 157 -22.35 18.21 22.58
N ARG A 158 -21.78 19.12 21.79
CA ARG A 158 -20.56 18.88 21.01
C ARG A 158 -19.30 19.06 21.87
N HIS A 159 -18.37 18.12 21.76
CA HIS A 159 -17.03 18.20 22.31
C HIS A 159 -15.99 17.91 21.22
N ASP A 160 -15.11 18.88 20.97
CA ASP A 160 -13.95 18.68 20.10
C ASP A 160 -12.77 18.17 20.95
N ILE A 161 -12.26 16.99 20.61
CA ILE A 161 -11.15 16.34 21.32
C ILE A 161 -9.93 16.43 20.42
N GLU A 162 -8.90 17.13 20.91
CA GLU A 162 -7.61 17.24 20.24
C GLU A 162 -6.98 15.85 20.13
N ALA A 163 -6.95 15.35 18.91
CA ALA A 163 -6.40 14.04 18.57
C ALA A 163 -5.68 14.07 17.22
N ALA A 164 -5.48 15.26 16.65
CA ALA A 164 -4.85 15.43 15.35
C ALA A 164 -3.43 14.85 15.34
N VAL A 165 -3.13 14.07 14.31
CA VAL A 165 -1.88 13.31 14.22
C VAL A 165 -1.61 12.93 12.76
N MET A 166 -0.34 13.02 12.37
CA MET A 166 0.13 12.59 11.06
C MET A 166 0.61 11.15 11.13
N VAL A 167 0.16 10.31 10.19
CA VAL A 167 0.60 8.92 10.04
C VAL A 167 1.14 8.71 8.62
N PRO A 168 2.39 8.25 8.46
CA PRO A 168 2.93 7.90 7.16
C PRO A 168 2.43 6.53 6.68
N VAL A 169 2.04 6.44 5.41
CA VAL A 169 1.62 5.22 4.72
C VAL A 169 2.76 4.67 3.85
N TYR A 170 3.33 3.55 4.29
CA TYR A 170 4.42 2.85 3.61
C TYR A 170 3.89 1.86 2.56
N PRO A 171 4.75 1.42 1.62
CA PRO A 171 4.45 0.25 0.80
C PRO A 171 4.01 -0.96 1.64
N SER A 172 3.26 -1.88 1.05
CA SER A 172 2.63 -2.97 1.78
C SER A 172 3.65 -3.89 2.47
N PHE A 173 3.85 -3.69 3.77
CA PHE A 173 4.72 -4.55 4.58
C PHE A 173 3.98 -5.81 5.06
N MET A 174 2.64 -5.79 5.09
CA MET A 174 1.83 -6.98 5.36
C MET A 174 1.95 -8.00 4.22
N GLN A 175 1.93 -7.54 2.96
CA GLN A 175 2.22 -8.41 1.81
C GLN A 175 3.64 -8.95 1.87
N LEU A 176 4.63 -8.13 2.24
CA LEU A 176 6.01 -8.60 2.45
C LEU A 176 6.07 -9.76 3.45
N ARG A 177 5.38 -9.67 4.58
CA ARG A 177 5.34 -10.74 5.58
C ARG A 177 4.64 -12.00 5.04
N LYS A 178 3.52 -11.84 4.33
CA LYS A 178 2.78 -12.95 3.71
C LYS A 178 3.66 -13.72 2.71
N TYR A 179 4.33 -13.02 1.81
CA TYR A 179 5.17 -13.64 0.78
C TYR A 179 6.48 -14.18 1.33
N GLU A 180 7.03 -13.58 2.38
CA GLU A 180 8.16 -14.16 3.10
C GLU A 180 7.83 -15.58 3.62
N LEU A 181 6.65 -15.75 4.24
CA LEU A 181 6.22 -17.06 4.73
C LEU A 181 6.05 -18.07 3.59
N LEU A 182 5.43 -17.66 2.47
CA LEU A 182 5.26 -18.50 1.29
C LEU A 182 6.58 -18.89 0.63
N SER A 183 7.55 -17.97 0.56
CA SER A 183 8.85 -18.27 -0.02
C SER A 183 9.61 -19.31 0.80
N LYS A 184 9.52 -19.27 2.14
CA LYS A 184 10.18 -20.26 3.02
C LYS A 184 9.66 -21.68 2.79
N THR A 185 8.37 -21.86 2.52
CA THR A 185 7.80 -23.19 2.23
C THR A 185 8.24 -23.70 0.86
N THR A 186 8.25 -22.85 -0.17
CA THR A 186 8.76 -23.23 -1.51
C THR A 186 10.25 -23.58 -1.47
N ILE A 187 11.05 -22.84 -0.69
CA ILE A 187 12.49 -23.10 -0.52
C ILE A 187 12.74 -24.49 0.10
N GLN A 188 11.92 -24.91 1.07
CA GLN A 188 12.04 -26.23 1.69
C GLN A 188 11.74 -27.35 0.69
N ALA A 189 10.76 -27.15 -0.20
CA ALA A 189 10.45 -28.13 -1.25
C ALA A 189 11.59 -28.30 -2.27
N GLU A 190 12.31 -27.22 -2.61
CA GLU A 190 13.48 -27.26 -3.52
C GLU A 190 14.68 -28.03 -2.93
N HIS A 191 14.84 -28.06 -1.60
CA HIS A 191 15.90 -28.84 -0.97
C HIS A 191 15.64 -30.36 -1.02
N GLY A 192 14.39 -30.78 -1.19
CA GLY A 192 14.00 -32.19 -1.22
C GLY A 192 13.93 -32.84 -2.61
N ASN A 193 13.57 -32.08 -3.66
CA ASN A 193 13.24 -32.66 -4.97
C ASN A 193 14.00 -32.01 -6.13
N LYS A 194 14.92 -32.78 -6.72
CA LYS A 194 15.73 -32.53 -7.94
C LYS A 194 16.95 -31.60 -7.81
N ARG A 195 18.12 -32.23 -7.69
CA ARG A 195 19.40 -31.64 -8.15
C ARG A 195 19.37 -31.52 -9.69
N MET A 196 19.02 -30.35 -10.21
CA MET A 196 19.26 -30.03 -11.62
C MET A 196 20.77 -30.00 -11.88
N ARG A 197 21.20 -30.57 -13.02
CA ARG A 197 22.59 -30.55 -13.47
C ARG A 197 22.99 -29.10 -13.79
N LYS A 198 23.91 -28.54 -13.00
CA LYS A 198 24.45 -27.18 -13.18
C LYS A 198 25.34 -27.14 -14.43
N ILE A 199 25.11 -26.17 -15.31
CA ILE A 199 25.91 -25.94 -16.52
C ILE A 199 26.39 -24.50 -16.48
N GLY A 200 27.64 -24.30 -16.04
CA GLY A 200 28.26 -22.98 -15.93
C GLY A 200 29.05 -22.84 -14.63
N HIS A 201 30.36 -22.56 -14.73
CA HIS A 201 31.22 -22.30 -13.58
C HIS A 201 31.43 -20.78 -13.45
N SER A 202 30.51 -20.08 -12.78
CA SER A 202 30.86 -18.77 -12.18
C SER A 202 31.36 -19.07 -10.77
N MET A 203 32.67 -19.10 -10.64
CA MET A 203 33.39 -19.55 -9.46
C MET A 203 34.03 -18.32 -8.78
N GLU A 204 33.55 -17.97 -7.59
CA GLU A 204 34.12 -16.89 -6.77
C GLU A 204 35.28 -17.45 -5.94
N PHE A 205 36.40 -16.72 -5.90
CA PHE A 205 37.54 -17.08 -5.06
C PHE A 205 37.12 -17.03 -3.58
N GLU A 206 37.21 -18.16 -2.88
CA GLU A 206 36.88 -18.23 -1.46
C GLU A 206 38.14 -18.05 -0.61
N GLN A 207 39.14 -18.90 -0.84
CA GLN A 207 40.36 -18.94 -0.05
C GLN A 207 41.47 -19.72 -0.76
N ILE A 208 42.71 -19.54 -0.31
CA ILE A 208 43.84 -20.40 -0.71
C ILE A 208 43.98 -21.50 0.33
N LYS A 209 43.84 -22.76 -0.09
CA LYS A 209 44.04 -23.94 0.76
C LYS A 209 45.27 -24.73 0.32
N GLU A 210 45.71 -25.66 1.15
CA GLU A 210 46.74 -26.62 0.78
C GLU A 210 46.18 -27.66 -0.20
N TYR A 211 46.99 -28.07 -1.19
CA TYR A 211 46.62 -29.04 -2.21
C TYR A 211 46.35 -30.40 -1.59
N VAL A 212 45.18 -30.98 -1.86
CA VAL A 212 44.87 -32.37 -1.53
C VAL A 212 44.73 -33.17 -2.81
N ARG A 213 45.15 -34.44 -2.80
CA ARG A 213 44.98 -35.34 -3.94
C ARG A 213 43.49 -35.42 -4.31
N GLY A 214 43.16 -34.94 -5.51
CA GLY A 214 41.79 -34.83 -6.02
C GLY A 214 41.39 -33.40 -6.39
N ASP A 215 42.12 -32.38 -5.93
CA ASP A 215 41.95 -31.01 -6.38
C ASP A 215 42.46 -30.83 -7.83
N ASP A 216 41.84 -29.93 -8.59
CA ASP A 216 42.25 -29.62 -9.97
C ASP A 216 43.63 -28.94 -9.97
N ILE A 217 44.55 -29.49 -10.76
CA ILE A 217 45.93 -28.99 -10.92
C ILE A 217 45.93 -27.61 -11.58
N ARG A 218 44.89 -27.26 -12.35
CA ARG A 218 44.77 -25.95 -13.03
C ARG A 218 44.56 -24.79 -12.06
N THR A 219 44.08 -25.06 -10.85
CA THR A 219 43.80 -24.02 -9.84
C THR A 219 44.96 -23.79 -8.86
N ILE A 220 46.13 -24.40 -9.11
CA ILE A 220 47.34 -24.20 -8.31
C ILE A 220 47.77 -22.73 -8.32
N ASN A 221 47.97 -22.17 -7.12
CA ASN A 221 48.46 -20.82 -6.94
C ASN A 221 49.98 -20.84 -6.72
N TRP A 222 50.74 -20.76 -7.82
CA TRP A 222 52.20 -20.78 -7.79
C TRP A 222 52.83 -19.70 -6.90
N LYS A 223 52.20 -18.52 -6.79
CA LYS A 223 52.68 -17.42 -5.95
C LYS A 223 52.53 -17.72 -4.46
N ALA A 224 51.45 -18.39 -4.06
CA ALA A 224 51.25 -18.84 -2.69
C ALA A 224 52.14 -20.04 -2.36
N THR A 225 52.27 -21.00 -3.29
CA THR A 225 53.16 -22.17 -3.17
C THR A 225 54.62 -21.76 -2.92
N ALA A 226 55.14 -20.79 -3.67
CA ALA A 226 56.51 -20.30 -3.52
C ALA A 226 56.79 -19.67 -2.14
N ARG A 227 55.76 -19.17 -1.43
CA ARG A 227 55.90 -18.55 -0.11
C ARG A 227 55.78 -19.54 1.03
N LYS A 228 54.91 -20.55 0.89
CA LYS A 228 54.59 -21.51 1.97
C LYS A 228 55.37 -22.82 1.89
N SER A 229 56.19 -23.03 0.85
CA SER A 229 56.94 -24.28 0.58
C SER A 229 56.09 -25.56 0.47
N SER A 230 54.76 -25.44 0.47
CA SER A 230 53.81 -26.51 0.18
C SER A 230 52.89 -26.11 -0.98
N LEU A 231 52.36 -27.10 -1.72
CA LEU A 231 51.48 -26.85 -2.87
C LEU A 231 50.18 -26.20 -2.40
N MET A 232 49.90 -25.00 -2.90
CA MET A 232 48.70 -24.22 -2.56
C MET A 232 47.74 -24.15 -3.76
N VAL A 233 46.44 -24.25 -3.50
CA VAL A 233 45.37 -24.24 -4.49
C VAL A 233 44.39 -23.11 -4.19
N ASN A 234 43.96 -22.40 -5.22
CA ASN A 234 42.82 -21.49 -5.11
C ASN A 234 41.54 -22.31 -5.00
N ASN A 235 40.90 -22.30 -3.83
CA ASN A 235 39.58 -22.85 -3.65
C ASN A 235 38.57 -21.84 -4.19
N PHE A 236 37.79 -22.26 -5.17
CA PHE A 236 36.70 -21.48 -5.69
C PHE A 236 35.37 -22.10 -5.24
N THR A 237 34.45 -21.26 -4.80
CA THR A 237 33.07 -21.64 -4.51
C THR A 237 32.16 -21.12 -5.60
N ASP A 238 31.04 -21.80 -5.86
CA ASP A 238 29.99 -21.24 -6.71
C ASP A 238 29.63 -19.82 -6.22
N GLU A 239 29.64 -18.85 -7.13
CA GLU A 239 29.16 -17.50 -6.85
C GLU A 239 27.66 -17.59 -6.50
N LYS A 240 27.34 -17.53 -5.21
CA LYS A 240 25.95 -17.65 -4.72
C LYS A 240 25.18 -16.34 -4.74
N SER A 241 25.86 -15.22 -4.90
CA SER A 241 25.33 -13.87 -4.68
C SER A 241 25.26 -13.10 -6.00
N GLN A 242 24.17 -13.26 -6.74
CA GLN A 242 23.91 -12.50 -7.96
C GLN A 242 23.54 -11.05 -7.62
N GLN A 243 23.80 -10.13 -8.55
CA GLN A 243 23.32 -8.75 -8.46
C GLN A 243 21.95 -8.63 -9.14
N VAL A 244 20.95 -8.17 -8.40
CA VAL A 244 19.60 -7.93 -8.88
C VAL A 244 19.27 -6.44 -8.70
N TYR A 245 18.91 -5.75 -9.78
CA TYR A 245 18.41 -4.38 -9.70
C TYR A 245 16.94 -4.34 -10.12
N CYS A 246 16.11 -3.76 -9.26
CA CYS A 246 14.76 -3.39 -9.61
C CYS A 246 14.78 -1.97 -10.18
N MET A 247 14.37 -1.81 -11.43
CA MET A 247 14.26 -0.53 -12.12
C MET A 247 12.77 -0.19 -12.23
N ILE A 248 12.35 0.92 -11.63
CA ILE A 248 10.95 1.36 -11.61
C ILE A 248 10.82 2.61 -12.47
N ASP A 249 10.02 2.49 -13.52
CA ASP A 249 9.54 3.62 -14.31
C ASP A 249 8.50 4.41 -13.47
N LYS A 250 8.66 5.74 -13.42
CA LYS A 250 7.74 6.66 -12.72
C LYS A 250 7.07 7.65 -13.67
N GLY A 251 7.11 7.40 -14.98
CA GLY A 251 6.48 8.25 -15.98
C GLY A 251 4.95 8.16 -15.95
N ARG A 252 4.33 8.98 -16.80
CA ARG A 252 2.87 9.14 -16.91
C ARG A 252 2.10 7.82 -17.00
N LEU A 253 2.62 6.83 -17.73
CA LEU A 253 1.95 5.54 -17.97
C LEU A 253 1.80 4.68 -16.71
N MET A 254 2.59 4.96 -15.67
CA MET A 254 2.56 4.24 -14.39
C MET A 254 1.54 4.82 -13.41
N LYS A 255 0.95 5.98 -13.73
CA LYS A 255 -0.16 6.59 -12.96
C LYS A 255 -1.52 5.96 -13.24
N MET A 256 -1.61 5.08 -14.25
CA MET A 256 -2.86 4.40 -14.59
C MET A 256 -3.43 3.70 -13.34
N PRO A 257 -4.70 4.00 -12.97
CA PRO A 257 -5.33 3.38 -11.82
C PRO A 257 -5.78 1.97 -12.16
N PHE A 258 -5.69 1.08 -11.17
CA PHE A 258 -6.16 -0.29 -11.22
C PHE A 258 -6.52 -0.74 -9.80
N GLY A 259 -7.75 -1.21 -9.57
CA GLY A 259 -8.14 -1.71 -8.24
C GLY A 259 -7.89 -0.72 -7.09
N ASN A 260 -8.15 0.57 -7.32
CA ASN A 260 -7.89 1.71 -6.43
C ASN A 260 -6.41 2.01 -6.13
N LEU A 261 -5.46 1.39 -6.83
CA LEU A 261 -4.02 1.64 -6.71
C LEU A 261 -3.46 2.06 -8.07
N SER A 262 -2.34 2.80 -8.10
CA SER A 262 -1.64 3.04 -9.37
C SER A 262 -0.76 1.84 -9.75
N LEU A 263 -0.46 1.69 -11.05
CA LEU A 263 0.52 0.68 -11.49
C LEU A 263 1.90 0.86 -10.83
N LEU A 264 2.28 2.11 -10.52
CA LEU A 264 3.47 2.41 -9.73
C LEU A 264 3.40 1.75 -8.35
N ASP A 265 2.25 1.81 -7.68
CA ASP A 265 2.09 1.23 -6.33
C ASP A 265 2.24 -0.29 -6.34
N TYR A 266 1.70 -0.96 -7.36
CA TYR A 266 1.93 -2.38 -7.58
C TYR A 266 3.41 -2.68 -7.83
N ALA A 267 4.08 -1.92 -8.69
CA ALA A 267 5.51 -2.08 -8.97
C ALA A 267 6.37 -1.90 -7.70
N ILE A 268 6.04 -0.92 -6.86
CA ILE A 268 6.72 -0.64 -5.60
C ILE A 268 6.51 -1.78 -4.60
N ASN A 269 5.26 -2.24 -4.43
CA ASN A 269 4.96 -3.37 -3.55
C ASN A 269 5.69 -4.64 -4.02
N SER A 270 5.62 -4.97 -5.31
CA SER A 270 6.34 -6.11 -5.88
C SER A 270 7.85 -5.97 -5.72
N THR A 271 8.42 -4.78 -5.93
CA THR A 271 9.85 -4.52 -5.73
C THR A 271 10.26 -4.75 -4.29
N LEU A 272 9.48 -4.27 -3.32
CA LEU A 272 9.77 -4.47 -1.90
C LEU A 272 9.77 -5.96 -1.52
N VAL A 273 8.76 -6.70 -1.96
CA VAL A 273 8.65 -8.14 -1.69
C VAL A 273 9.77 -8.91 -2.37
N LEU A 274 10.00 -8.67 -3.67
CA LEU A 274 11.07 -9.31 -4.43
C LEU A 274 12.43 -9.04 -3.80
N SER A 275 12.70 -7.79 -3.41
CA SER A 275 13.95 -7.41 -2.75
C SER A 275 14.17 -8.22 -1.46
N ASN A 276 13.12 -8.42 -0.66
CA ASN A 276 13.20 -9.24 0.56
C ASN A 276 13.52 -10.70 0.22
N VAL A 277 12.88 -11.28 -0.81
CA VAL A 277 13.15 -12.66 -1.26
C VAL A 277 14.59 -12.81 -1.79
N CYS A 278 15.08 -11.85 -2.58
CA CYS A 278 16.45 -11.84 -3.07
C CYS A 278 17.47 -11.75 -1.93
N LEU A 279 17.27 -10.86 -0.96
CA LEU A 279 18.13 -10.73 0.24
C LEU A 279 18.15 -12.03 1.07
N GLN A 280 17.00 -12.69 1.24
CA GLN A 280 16.93 -13.99 1.93
C GLN A 280 17.69 -15.09 1.20
N LYS A 281 17.70 -15.06 -0.13
CA LYS A 281 18.49 -15.95 -1.00
C LYS A 281 19.96 -15.49 -1.13
N GLN A 282 20.42 -14.54 -0.29
CA GLN A 282 21.79 -14.03 -0.21
C GLN A 282 22.28 -13.30 -1.47
N ASP A 283 21.36 -12.78 -2.30
CA ASP A 283 21.72 -11.92 -3.44
C ASP A 283 21.87 -10.45 -3.03
N LYS A 284 22.62 -9.71 -3.85
CA LYS A 284 22.77 -8.25 -3.69
C LYS A 284 21.62 -7.57 -4.43
N VAL A 285 20.88 -6.71 -3.73
CA VAL A 285 19.71 -6.03 -4.31
C VAL A 285 19.95 -4.54 -4.41
N GLY A 286 19.78 -3.99 -5.61
CA GLY A 286 19.81 -2.56 -5.89
C GLY A 286 18.44 -2.05 -6.38
N LEU A 287 18.27 -0.74 -6.34
CA LEU A 287 17.05 -0.05 -6.76
C LEU A 287 17.42 1.10 -7.69
N ILE A 288 16.69 1.24 -8.80
CA ILE A 288 16.79 2.37 -9.70
C ILE A 288 15.39 2.91 -9.92
N THR A 289 15.16 4.19 -9.71
CA THR A 289 13.92 4.86 -10.12
C THR A 289 14.22 5.95 -11.11
N PHE A 290 13.39 6.08 -12.14
CA PHE A 290 13.59 7.06 -13.21
C PHE A 290 12.24 7.54 -13.76
N ALA A 291 12.24 8.75 -14.30
CA ALA A 291 11.14 9.36 -15.03
C ALA A 291 11.75 10.13 -16.22
N ASN A 292 11.36 11.39 -16.43
CA ASN A 292 12.06 12.34 -17.31
C ASN A 292 13.48 12.69 -16.84
N LYS A 293 13.78 12.48 -15.56
CA LYS A 293 15.09 12.64 -14.92
C LYS A 293 15.40 11.39 -14.10
N MET A 294 16.67 11.22 -13.74
CA MET A 294 17.05 10.20 -12.78
C MET A 294 16.41 10.50 -11.43
N GLY A 295 15.77 9.48 -10.88
CA GLY A 295 15.34 9.48 -9.50
C GLY A 295 16.46 8.95 -8.62
N THR A 296 16.15 7.87 -7.91
CA THR A 296 17.04 7.30 -6.90
C THR A 296 17.86 6.16 -7.50
N LEU A 297 19.15 6.11 -7.16
CA LEU A 297 20.02 4.98 -7.44
C LEU A 297 20.57 4.43 -6.13
N LEU A 298 20.19 3.21 -5.79
CA LEU A 298 20.74 2.45 -4.67
C LEU A 298 21.57 1.31 -5.24
N ALA A 299 22.87 1.31 -4.94
CA ALA A 299 23.78 0.25 -5.34
C ALA A 299 23.38 -1.09 -4.71
N ALA A 300 23.64 -2.19 -5.42
CA ALA A 300 23.30 -3.51 -4.95
C ALA A 300 24.15 -3.93 -3.73
N ASP A 301 23.49 -4.16 -2.60
CA ASP A 301 24.10 -4.67 -1.37
C ASP A 301 23.25 -5.82 -0.81
N ARG A 302 23.85 -6.67 0.03
CA ARG A 302 23.20 -7.78 0.74
C ARG A 302 23.03 -7.53 2.24
N LYS A 303 23.54 -6.40 2.76
CA LYS A 303 23.48 -6.08 4.19
C LYS A 303 22.04 -6.02 4.70
N PRO A 304 21.77 -6.41 5.96
CA PRO A 304 20.42 -6.35 6.54
C PRO A 304 19.76 -4.97 6.47
N VAL A 305 20.56 -3.91 6.56
CA VAL A 305 20.12 -2.50 6.47
C VAL A 305 19.54 -2.18 5.08
N GLN A 306 19.97 -2.89 4.03
CA GLN A 306 19.55 -2.64 2.65
C GLN A 306 18.02 -2.71 2.49
N ARG A 307 17.36 -3.64 3.21
CA ARG A 307 15.89 -3.74 3.18
C ARG A 307 15.22 -2.47 3.70
N ALA A 308 15.73 -1.91 4.80
CA ALA A 308 15.19 -0.67 5.37
C ALA A 308 15.44 0.53 4.43
N ASN A 309 16.64 0.60 3.81
CA ASN A 309 16.96 1.61 2.81
C ASN A 309 16.01 1.55 1.61
N ILE A 310 15.77 0.35 1.07
CA ILE A 310 14.83 0.14 -0.05
C ILE A 310 13.42 0.58 0.36
N LEU A 311 12.93 0.14 1.52
CA LEU A 311 11.60 0.53 2.02
C LEU A 311 11.45 2.06 2.13
N GLN A 312 12.45 2.73 2.70
CA GLN A 312 12.43 4.18 2.88
C GLN A 312 12.49 4.93 1.55
N LEU A 313 13.33 4.46 0.62
CA LEU A 313 13.43 5.07 -0.70
C LEU A 313 12.15 4.90 -1.51
N LEU A 314 11.50 3.73 -1.43
CA LEU A 314 10.24 3.45 -2.11
C LEU A 314 9.04 4.22 -1.53
N TYR A 315 9.06 4.54 -0.23
CA TYR A 315 8.02 5.34 0.43
C TYR A 315 7.84 6.71 -0.25
N ASN A 316 8.94 7.40 -0.57
CA ASN A 316 8.92 8.74 -1.17
C ASN A 316 8.83 8.74 -2.72
N GLN A 317 8.50 7.62 -3.36
CA GLN A 317 8.38 7.59 -4.82
C GLN A 317 6.97 7.92 -5.29
N GLU A 318 6.89 9.00 -6.06
CA GLU A 318 5.69 9.46 -6.74
C GLU A 318 5.87 9.40 -8.27
N THR A 319 4.75 9.29 -8.98
CA THR A 319 4.72 9.42 -10.44
C THR A 319 4.81 10.90 -10.84
N ASP A 320 5.43 11.15 -11.98
CA ASP A 320 5.37 12.46 -12.63
C ASP A 320 4.49 12.37 -13.90
N PHE A 321 4.01 13.50 -14.39
CA PHE A 321 3.15 13.58 -15.58
C PHE A 321 3.93 13.53 -16.90
N LEU A 322 5.26 13.39 -16.84
CA LEU A 322 6.16 13.45 -17.98
C LEU A 322 6.46 12.04 -18.55
N GLU A 323 6.96 12.00 -19.79
CA GLU A 323 7.48 10.76 -20.39
C GLU A 323 8.85 10.39 -19.80
N SER A 324 9.13 9.10 -19.77
CA SER A 324 10.35 8.56 -19.17
C SER A 324 11.52 8.53 -20.14
N ASP A 325 12.69 8.90 -19.66
CA ASP A 325 13.93 8.97 -20.42
C ASP A 325 14.72 7.64 -20.30
N TYR A 326 14.53 6.77 -21.29
CA TYR A 326 15.23 5.48 -21.38
C TYR A 326 16.68 5.62 -21.85
N GLU A 327 17.03 6.72 -22.51
CA GLU A 327 18.40 7.01 -22.90
C GLU A 327 19.23 7.28 -21.64
N MET A 328 18.72 8.16 -20.77
CA MET A 328 19.32 8.47 -19.49
C MET A 328 19.45 7.21 -18.61
N LEU A 329 18.40 6.37 -18.56
CA LEU A 329 18.44 5.09 -17.85
C LEU A 329 19.60 4.22 -18.35
N TYR A 330 19.73 4.06 -19.67
CA TYR A 330 20.80 3.26 -20.28
C TYR A 330 22.19 3.80 -19.92
N LEU A 331 22.41 5.11 -20.02
CA LEU A 331 23.69 5.74 -19.68
C LEU A 331 24.06 5.51 -18.21
N GLN A 332 23.08 5.56 -17.30
CA GLN A 332 23.30 5.31 -15.87
C GLN A 332 23.57 3.84 -15.58
N VAL A 333 22.80 2.93 -16.16
CA VAL A 333 23.04 1.49 -16.04
C VAL A 333 24.47 1.15 -16.49
N ARG A 334 24.88 1.63 -17.68
CA ARG A 334 26.22 1.37 -18.22
C ARG A 334 27.35 2.00 -17.40
N SER A 335 27.12 3.19 -16.83
CA SER A 335 28.15 3.89 -16.06
C SER A 335 28.28 3.34 -14.63
N ARG A 336 27.19 2.89 -14.00
CA ARG A 336 27.16 2.50 -12.59
C ARG A 336 27.18 0.99 -12.35
N ILE A 337 26.52 0.21 -13.20
CA ILE A 337 26.45 -1.25 -13.07
C ILE A 337 27.52 -1.87 -13.95
N LYS A 338 28.68 -2.18 -13.35
CA LYS A 338 29.82 -2.73 -14.08
C LYS A 338 29.82 -4.25 -14.19
N GLN A 339 29.11 -4.93 -13.30
CA GLN A 339 29.00 -6.38 -13.29
C GLN A 339 27.74 -6.83 -14.02
N ARG A 340 27.78 -8.02 -14.62
CA ARG A 340 26.58 -8.66 -15.16
C ARG A 340 25.56 -8.81 -14.03
N SER A 341 24.31 -8.43 -14.29
CA SER A 341 23.26 -8.36 -13.28
C SER A 341 21.93 -8.74 -13.90
N LEU A 342 20.98 -9.17 -13.06
CA LEU A 342 19.58 -9.25 -13.42
C LEU A 342 18.96 -7.87 -13.25
N LEU A 343 18.47 -7.28 -14.34
CA LEU A 343 17.77 -6.01 -14.32
C LEU A 343 16.28 -6.28 -14.54
N ILE A 344 15.46 -5.94 -13.56
CA ILE A 344 14.01 -6.12 -13.61
C ILE A 344 13.38 -4.76 -13.77
N LEU A 345 12.89 -4.47 -14.97
CA LEU A 345 12.27 -3.22 -15.34
C LEU A 345 10.75 -3.30 -15.17
N PHE A 346 10.19 -2.55 -14.23
CA PHE A 346 8.77 -2.31 -14.10
C PHE A 346 8.40 -1.08 -14.94
N ALA A 347 7.76 -1.31 -16.08
CA ALA A 347 7.36 -0.26 -17.00
C ALA A 347 6.08 -0.65 -17.75
N ASN A 348 5.31 0.34 -18.20
CA ASN A 348 4.11 0.10 -19.00
C ASN A 348 4.27 0.69 -20.39
N PHE A 349 3.93 -0.08 -21.43
CA PHE A 349 3.88 0.39 -22.82
C PHE A 349 2.45 0.25 -23.33
N GLU A 350 1.81 1.34 -23.75
CA GLU A 350 0.43 1.32 -24.27
C GLU A 350 0.35 0.71 -25.68
N SER A 351 1.35 0.97 -26.52
CA SER A 351 1.38 0.56 -27.92
C SER A 351 2.73 0.02 -28.37
N LEU A 352 2.72 -0.72 -29.48
CA LEU A 352 3.95 -1.25 -30.08
C LEU A 352 4.89 -0.14 -30.56
N SER A 353 4.34 0.99 -31.05
CA SER A 353 5.15 2.14 -31.45
C SER A 353 5.86 2.78 -30.25
N GLY A 354 5.17 2.88 -29.11
CA GLY A 354 5.76 3.35 -27.85
C GLY A 354 6.96 2.49 -27.42
N LEU A 355 6.83 1.16 -27.49
CA LEU A 355 7.95 0.24 -27.24
C LEU A 355 9.10 0.46 -28.24
N LYS A 356 8.80 0.51 -29.54
CA LYS A 356 9.83 0.61 -30.59
C LYS A 356 10.72 1.84 -30.44
N ARG A 357 10.18 2.97 -29.94
CA ARG A 357 10.98 4.16 -29.61
C ARG A 357 12.07 3.87 -28.57
N GLN A 358 11.76 3.02 -27.58
CA GLN A 358 12.67 2.71 -26.47
C GLN A 358 13.50 1.44 -26.69
N LEU A 359 13.16 0.65 -27.72
CA LEU A 359 13.72 -0.68 -27.95
C LEU A 359 15.24 -0.67 -28.15
N ASN A 360 15.81 0.37 -28.77
CA ASN A 360 17.25 0.48 -28.95
C ASN A 360 18.01 0.59 -27.61
N TYR A 361 17.44 1.30 -26.64
CA TYR A 361 18.02 1.42 -25.30
C TYR A 361 17.90 0.10 -24.53
N LEU A 362 16.72 -0.53 -24.55
CA LEU A 362 16.50 -1.83 -23.90
C LEU A 362 17.43 -2.91 -24.47
N ARG A 363 17.62 -2.94 -25.79
CA ARG A 363 18.58 -3.84 -26.45
C ARG A 363 20.02 -3.55 -26.01
N SER A 364 20.39 -2.29 -25.86
CA SER A 364 21.74 -1.91 -25.43
C SER A 364 22.03 -2.31 -23.97
N ILE A 365 21.02 -2.24 -23.11
CA ILE A 365 21.05 -2.78 -21.74
C ILE A 365 21.18 -4.30 -21.76
N ALA A 366 20.32 -4.99 -22.54
CA ALA A 366 20.26 -6.44 -22.62
C ALA A 366 21.53 -7.10 -23.20
N LYS A 367 22.38 -6.35 -23.91
CA LYS A 367 23.70 -6.83 -24.36
C LYS A 367 24.65 -7.15 -23.20
N HIS A 368 24.54 -6.45 -22.08
CA HIS A 368 25.50 -6.53 -20.97
C HIS A 368 24.90 -7.15 -19.70
N HIS A 369 23.57 -7.07 -19.55
CA HIS A 369 22.84 -7.55 -18.39
C HIS A 369 21.65 -8.42 -18.81
N LEU A 370 21.20 -9.31 -17.92
CA LEU A 370 19.97 -10.05 -18.17
C LEU A 370 18.79 -9.11 -17.88
N LEU A 371 18.12 -8.63 -18.93
CA LEU A 371 17.00 -7.71 -18.82
C LEU A 371 15.67 -8.48 -18.83
N MET A 372 14.86 -8.24 -17.79
CA MET A 372 13.48 -8.68 -17.69
C MET A 372 12.56 -7.46 -17.64
N VAL A 373 11.64 -7.33 -18.59
CA VAL A 373 10.67 -6.24 -18.66
C VAL A 373 9.31 -6.75 -18.18
N ILE A 374 8.78 -6.11 -17.15
CA ILE A 374 7.50 -6.43 -16.54
C ILE A 374 6.53 -5.32 -16.89
N PHE A 375 5.43 -5.71 -17.53
CA PHE A 375 4.37 -4.81 -17.94
C PHE A 375 2.99 -5.41 -17.70
N PHE A 376 2.01 -4.52 -17.70
CA PHE A 376 0.69 -4.80 -17.15
C PHE A 376 -0.32 -5.16 -18.24
N GLU A 377 -1.14 -6.16 -17.94
CA GLU A 377 -2.40 -6.46 -18.64
C GLU A 377 -3.54 -5.73 -17.92
N ASN A 378 -4.40 -5.05 -18.67
CA ASN A 378 -5.60 -4.44 -18.11
C ASN A 378 -6.71 -5.50 -18.06
N THR A 379 -7.11 -5.93 -16.86
CA THR A 379 -8.15 -6.97 -16.67
C THR A 379 -9.54 -6.48 -17.08
N GLU A 380 -9.86 -5.20 -16.89
CA GLU A 380 -11.17 -4.64 -17.28
C GLU A 380 -11.37 -4.71 -18.80
N LEU A 381 -10.32 -4.42 -19.57
CA LEU A 381 -10.35 -4.59 -21.02
C LEU A 381 -10.50 -6.06 -21.42
N LYS A 382 -9.85 -6.97 -20.68
CA LYS A 382 -9.95 -8.41 -20.93
C LYS A 382 -11.38 -8.91 -20.70
N GLU A 383 -11.99 -8.53 -19.58
CA GLU A 383 -13.38 -8.88 -19.24
C GLU A 383 -14.36 -8.35 -20.30
N ARG A 384 -14.23 -7.08 -20.68
CA ARG A 384 -15.04 -6.46 -21.74
C ARG A 384 -14.82 -7.13 -23.11
N SER A 385 -13.62 -7.58 -23.43
CA SER A 385 -13.37 -8.32 -24.68
C SER A 385 -14.06 -9.68 -24.70
N SER A 386 -14.18 -10.34 -23.55
CA SER A 386 -14.83 -11.66 -23.45
C SER A 386 -16.36 -11.59 -23.35
N ALA A 387 -16.93 -10.43 -23.05
CA ALA A 387 -18.37 -10.26 -22.93
C ALA A 387 -19.11 -10.49 -24.26
N THR A 388 -20.34 -10.99 -24.16
CA THR A 388 -21.31 -11.04 -25.27
C THR A 388 -21.85 -9.64 -25.50
N ALA A 389 -21.71 -9.13 -26.73
CA ALA A 389 -22.22 -7.81 -27.11
C ALA A 389 -23.68 -7.93 -27.58
N ALA A 390 -24.57 -7.16 -26.98
CA ALA A 390 -25.98 -7.01 -27.33
C ALA A 390 -26.22 -5.83 -28.29
N ASN A 391 -25.41 -4.77 -28.20
CA ASN A 391 -25.60 -3.51 -28.92
C ASN A 391 -24.35 -3.13 -29.76
N LEU A 392 -24.53 -2.26 -30.76
CA LEU A 392 -23.43 -1.78 -31.63
C LEU A 392 -22.30 -1.11 -30.83
N GLU A 393 -22.63 -0.32 -29.81
CA GLU A 393 -21.64 0.28 -28.91
C GLU A 393 -20.76 -0.76 -28.22
N GLU A 394 -21.36 -1.85 -27.73
CA GLU A 394 -20.64 -2.95 -27.08
C GLU A 394 -19.74 -3.69 -28.08
N VAL A 395 -20.15 -3.80 -29.35
CA VAL A 395 -19.29 -4.33 -30.42
C VAL A 395 -18.06 -3.45 -30.60
N TYR A 396 -18.21 -2.12 -30.66
CA TYR A 396 -17.07 -1.20 -30.76
C TYR A 396 -16.12 -1.30 -29.55
N ILE A 397 -16.67 -1.29 -28.33
CA ILE A 397 -15.88 -1.43 -27.10
C ILE A 397 -15.11 -2.75 -27.11
N LYS A 398 -15.76 -3.84 -27.50
CA LYS A 398 -15.14 -5.17 -27.61
C LYS A 398 -14.00 -5.19 -28.62
N THR A 399 -14.22 -4.69 -29.84
CA THR A 399 -13.18 -4.64 -30.88
C THR A 399 -11.97 -3.82 -30.44
N ILE A 400 -12.19 -2.68 -29.78
CA ILE A 400 -11.11 -1.85 -29.24
C ILE A 400 -10.35 -2.60 -28.14
N ALA A 401 -11.06 -3.26 -27.22
CA ALA A 401 -10.44 -4.04 -26.15
C ALA A 401 -9.59 -5.21 -26.70
N GLU A 402 -10.09 -5.94 -27.70
CA GLU A 402 -9.34 -7.01 -28.39
C GLU A 402 -8.09 -6.46 -29.08
N LYS A 403 -8.20 -5.30 -29.74
CA LYS A 403 -7.05 -4.62 -30.37
C LYS A 403 -5.97 -4.30 -29.33
N PHE A 404 -6.33 -3.72 -28.19
CA PHE A 404 -5.36 -3.43 -27.12
C PHE A 404 -4.70 -4.69 -26.55
N ALA A 405 -5.48 -5.76 -26.31
CA ALA A 405 -4.95 -7.04 -25.87
C ALA A 405 -3.98 -7.64 -26.90
N PHE A 406 -4.30 -7.53 -28.19
CA PHE A 406 -3.44 -7.96 -29.28
C PHE A 406 -2.13 -7.16 -29.33
N GLU A 407 -2.17 -5.84 -29.19
CA GLU A 407 -0.97 -5.00 -29.13
C GLU A 407 -0.03 -5.38 -27.98
N LYS A 408 -0.56 -5.71 -26.79
CA LYS A 408 0.24 -6.21 -25.66
C LYS A 408 0.96 -7.52 -26.01
N ARG A 409 0.29 -8.45 -26.71
CA ARG A 409 0.92 -9.69 -27.18
C ARG A 409 2.00 -9.43 -28.23
N LEU A 410 1.81 -8.45 -29.11
CA LEU A 410 2.84 -8.03 -30.07
C LEU A 410 4.08 -7.46 -29.36
N ILE A 411 3.89 -6.66 -28.31
CA ILE A 411 5.00 -6.15 -27.47
C ILE A 411 5.81 -7.30 -26.87
N VAL A 412 5.16 -8.33 -26.29
CA VAL A 412 5.83 -9.54 -25.78
C VAL A 412 6.68 -10.21 -26.88
N LYS A 413 6.09 -10.40 -28.05
CA LYS A 413 6.78 -11.03 -29.20
C LYS A 413 7.97 -10.21 -29.67
N GLU A 414 7.84 -8.90 -29.74
CA GLU A 414 8.91 -8.00 -30.19
C GLU A 414 10.08 -7.98 -29.20
N LEU A 415 9.82 -7.96 -27.90
CA LEU A 415 10.87 -8.09 -26.88
C LEU A 415 11.58 -9.45 -26.97
N SER A 416 10.81 -10.53 -27.09
CA SER A 416 11.34 -11.90 -27.21
C SER A 416 12.24 -12.08 -28.44
N LYS A 417 11.86 -11.48 -29.58
CA LYS A 417 12.67 -11.46 -30.81
C LYS A 417 14.08 -10.89 -30.60
N HIS A 418 14.24 -10.03 -29.60
CA HIS A 418 15.53 -9.42 -29.23
C HIS A 418 16.19 -10.07 -28.01
N GLY A 419 15.70 -11.23 -27.56
CA GLY A 419 16.25 -11.95 -26.40
C GLY A 419 15.95 -11.28 -25.07
N ILE A 420 15.01 -10.32 -25.03
CA ILE A 420 14.62 -9.63 -23.80
C ILE A 420 13.49 -10.42 -23.14
N LEU A 421 13.70 -10.83 -21.89
CA LEU A 421 12.68 -11.54 -21.12
C LEU A 421 11.53 -10.58 -20.81
N SER A 422 10.30 -11.08 -20.87
CA SER A 422 9.13 -10.29 -20.53
C SER A 422 8.12 -11.06 -19.68
N ILE A 423 7.43 -10.31 -18.82
CA ILE A 423 6.27 -10.79 -18.07
C ILE A 423 5.11 -9.83 -18.35
N LEU A 424 4.08 -10.34 -19.03
CA LEU A 424 2.77 -9.70 -19.15
C LEU A 424 1.87 -10.28 -18.07
N THR A 425 1.39 -9.45 -17.13
CA THR A 425 0.59 -9.94 -16.01
C THR A 425 -0.41 -8.90 -15.50
N SER A 426 -1.48 -9.35 -14.85
CA SER A 426 -2.38 -8.43 -14.13
C SER A 426 -1.66 -7.86 -12.89
N PRO A 427 -1.99 -6.62 -12.48
CA PRO A 427 -1.35 -5.98 -11.32
C PRO A 427 -1.44 -6.81 -10.03
N GLU A 428 -2.54 -7.54 -9.80
CA GLU A 428 -2.72 -8.40 -8.62
C GLU A 428 -1.71 -9.56 -8.57
N ASN A 429 -1.38 -10.12 -9.74
CA ASN A 429 -0.49 -11.27 -9.86
C ASN A 429 0.99 -10.87 -10.07
N LEU A 430 1.27 -9.56 -10.16
CA LEU A 430 2.59 -9.00 -10.43
C LEU A 430 3.65 -9.56 -9.49
N THR A 431 3.41 -9.45 -8.18
CA THR A 431 4.36 -9.86 -7.15
C THR A 431 4.70 -11.35 -7.26
N VAL A 432 3.69 -12.20 -7.41
CA VAL A 432 3.85 -13.66 -7.48
C VAL A 432 4.62 -14.07 -8.72
N ASN A 433 4.20 -13.57 -9.89
CA ASN A 433 4.80 -13.92 -11.16
C ASN A 433 6.25 -13.43 -11.27
N THR A 434 6.54 -12.24 -10.70
CA THR A 434 7.90 -11.70 -10.65
C THR A 434 8.81 -12.57 -9.78
N ILE A 435 8.36 -12.97 -8.58
CA ILE A 435 9.12 -13.83 -7.67
C ILE A 435 9.38 -15.19 -8.32
N ASN A 436 8.34 -15.82 -8.87
CA ASN A 436 8.46 -17.12 -9.52
C ASN A 436 9.44 -17.07 -10.68
N LYS A 437 9.41 -16.01 -11.50
CA LYS A 437 10.34 -15.87 -12.61
C LYS A 437 11.78 -15.65 -12.15
N TYR A 438 11.99 -14.86 -11.10
CA TYR A 438 13.31 -14.71 -10.49
C TYR A 438 13.84 -16.06 -9.96
N LEU A 439 13.02 -16.84 -9.25
CA LEU A 439 13.39 -18.16 -8.75
C LEU A 439 13.73 -19.12 -9.90
N GLU A 440 12.94 -19.11 -10.99
CA GLU A 440 13.22 -19.89 -12.21
C GLU A 440 14.58 -19.51 -12.83
N LEU A 441 14.89 -18.22 -12.94
CA LEU A 441 16.16 -17.74 -13.49
C LEU A 441 17.35 -18.11 -12.60
N LYS A 442 17.18 -18.00 -11.28
CA LYS A 442 18.20 -18.38 -10.31
C LYS A 442 18.46 -19.88 -10.33
N ALA A 443 17.42 -20.71 -10.41
CA ALA A 443 17.53 -22.16 -10.53
C ALA A 443 18.26 -22.60 -11.82
N ARG A 444 18.12 -21.82 -12.90
CA ARG A 444 18.81 -22.04 -14.18
C ARG A 444 20.22 -21.45 -14.27
N GLN A 445 20.69 -20.73 -13.26
CA GLN A 445 21.96 -19.98 -13.31
C GLN A 445 22.07 -19.07 -14.55
N ALA A 446 20.98 -18.39 -14.92
CA ALA A 446 20.93 -17.58 -16.14
C ALA A 446 21.72 -16.25 -16.03
N ILE A 447 22.24 -15.91 -14.85
CA ILE A 447 22.90 -14.64 -14.52
C ILE A 447 24.32 -14.93 -14.08
#